data_AF-A0A2W6AKY0-F1
#
_entry.id   AF-A0A2W6AKY0-F1
#
_cell.length_a   1.000
_cell.length_b   1.000
_cell.length_c   1.000
_cell.angle_alpha   90.00
_cell.angle_beta   90.00
_cell.angle_gamma   90.00
#
_symmetry.space_group_name_H-M   'P 1'
#
loop_
_entity.id
_entity.type
_entity.pdbx_description
1 polymer ?
#
loop_
_entity_poly.entity_id
_entity_poly.type
_entity_poly.pdbx_seq_one_letter_code
_entity_poly.pdbx_strand_id
1 'polypeptide(L)' 'MVTGNTMQPESGTAKQGDNITMSVTTDKAEEIHLHGFDLMFQGEPGRKVTKTFKADRTCDCEIEIESTSTHLGSLTVSP' A
#
# COMPACT_ATOMS: atom_id res chain seq x y z
N MET A 1 0.84 8.82 -2.58
CA MET A 1 1.86 9.56 -1.79
C MET A 1 1.43 9.56 -0.35
N VAL A 2 2.35 9.30 0.56
CA VAL A 2 2.16 9.39 2.02
C VAL A 2 2.78 10.69 2.49
N THR A 3 2.04 11.47 3.27
CA THR A 3 2.50 12.73 3.86
C THR A 3 2.03 12.79 5.30
N GLY A 4 2.97 12.80 6.25
CA GLY A 4 2.64 12.68 7.67
C GLY A 4 1.96 11.35 7.96
N ASN A 5 0.67 11.39 8.30
CA ASN A 5 -0.10 10.22 8.72
C ASN A 5 -1.29 9.93 7.78
N THR A 6 -1.21 10.40 6.53
CA THR A 6 -2.25 10.17 5.51
C THR A 6 -1.64 9.73 4.20
N MET A 7 -2.41 9.00 3.39
CA MET A 7 -2.02 8.69 2.02
C MET A 7 -3.06 9.16 0.99
N GLN A 8 -2.60 9.42 -0.22
CA GLN A 8 -3.46 9.70 -1.37
C GLN A 8 -3.06 8.83 -2.58
N PRO A 9 -4.02 8.14 -3.23
CA PRO A 9 -5.40 7.91 -2.75
C PRO A 9 -5.42 7.06 -1.47
N GLU A 10 -6.42 7.27 -0.61
CA GLU A 10 -6.61 6.49 0.64
C GLU A 10 -7.27 5.12 0.39
N SER A 11 -7.84 4.91 -0.79
CA SER A 11 -8.43 3.64 -1.17
C SER A 11 -8.09 3.27 -2.61
N GLY A 12 -7.92 1.97 -2.84
CA GLY A 12 -7.79 1.36 -4.16
C GLY A 12 -8.75 0.19 -4.29
N THR A 13 -9.16 -0.13 -5.52
CA THR A 13 -9.98 -1.30 -5.82
C THR A 13 -9.39 -2.10 -6.96
N ALA A 14 -9.55 -3.42 -6.91
CA ALA A 14 -9.12 -4.35 -7.95
C ALA A 14 -10.00 -5.60 -7.98
N LYS A 15 -9.78 -6.44 -9.01
CA LYS A 15 -10.38 -7.76 -9.16
C LYS A 15 -9.38 -8.85 -8.86
N GLN A 16 -9.88 -9.96 -8.31
CA GLN A 16 -9.09 -11.16 -8.14
C GLN A 16 -8.57 -11.59 -9.51
N GLY A 17 -7.27 -11.82 -9.62
CA GLY A 17 -6.60 -12.10 -10.87
C GLY A 17 -5.97 -10.88 -11.54
N ASP A 18 -6.14 -9.66 -11.03
CA ASP A 18 -5.44 -8.50 -11.59
C ASP A 18 -3.93 -8.56 -11.30
N ASN A 19 -3.12 -8.05 -12.23
CA ASN A 19 -1.72 -7.73 -11.96
C ASN A 19 -1.66 -6.26 -11.52
N ILE A 20 -1.55 -6.04 -10.22
CA ILE A 20 -1.56 -4.70 -9.62
C ILE A 20 -0.13 -4.19 -9.57
N THR A 21 0.07 -2.93 -9.96
CA THR A 21 1.31 -2.20 -9.69
C THR A 21 1.03 -1.10 -8.69
N MET A 22 1.50 -1.30 -7.45
CA MET A 22 1.40 -0.29 -6.40
C MET A 22 2.69 0.52 -6.36
N SER A 23 2.54 1.85 -6.37
CA SER A 23 3.64 2.79 -6.28
C SER A 23 3.46 3.70 -5.07
N VAL A 24 4.46 3.72 -4.20
CA VAL A 24 4.46 4.49 -2.95
C VAL A 24 5.59 5.51 -3.01
N THR A 25 5.29 6.72 -2.54
CA THR A 25 6.27 7.78 -2.26
C THR A 25 5.91 8.35 -0.92
N THR A 26 6.90 8.50 -0.04
CA THR A 26 6.75 8.98 1.33
C THR A 26 7.43 10.34 1.50
N ASP A 27 6.98 11.16 2.44
CA ASP A 27 7.64 12.42 2.82
C ASP A 27 8.77 12.19 3.84
N LYS A 28 8.80 11.01 4.46
CA LYS A 28 9.79 10.56 5.45
C LYS A 28 10.34 9.18 5.09
N ALA A 29 11.44 8.80 5.74
CA ALA A 29 11.91 7.43 5.69
C ALA A 29 11.04 6.57 6.62
N GLU A 30 10.27 5.65 6.05
CA GLU A 30 9.30 4.82 6.76
C GLU A 30 8.95 3.58 5.94
N GLU A 31 8.51 2.52 6.61
CA GLU A 31 8.02 1.32 5.95
C GLU A 31 6.49 1.39 5.82
N ILE A 32 6.01 1.32 4.58
CA ILE A 32 4.58 1.20 4.29
C ILE A 32 4.27 -0.27 4.07
N HIS A 33 3.29 -0.80 4.78
CA HIS A 33 2.90 -2.20 4.70
C HIS A 33 1.50 -2.33 4.11
N LEU A 34 1.38 -3.07 3.01
CA LEU A 34 0.09 -3.58 2.52
C LEU A 34 -0.16 -4.95 3.14
N HIS A 35 -1.08 -4.98 4.11
CA HIS A 35 -1.57 -6.19 4.74
C HIS A 35 -2.28 -7.09 3.72
N GLY A 36 -2.49 -8.36 4.09
CA GLY A 36 -3.14 -9.38 3.27
C GLY A 36 -2.30 -9.92 2.11
N PHE A 37 -1.44 -9.10 1.51
CA PHE A 37 -0.40 -9.52 0.55
C PHE A 37 1.01 -9.59 1.14
N ASP A 38 1.20 -9.10 2.37
CA ASP A 38 2.49 -9.09 3.08
C ASP A 38 3.58 -8.39 2.25
N LEU A 39 3.25 -7.18 1.78
CA LEU A 39 4.13 -6.38 0.93
C LEU A 39 4.59 -5.12 1.66
N MET A 40 5.87 -5.09 2.02
CA MET A 40 6.52 -3.92 2.58
C MET A 40 7.15 -3.04 1.49
N PHE A 41 7.03 -1.72 1.63
CA PHE A 41 7.65 -0.71 0.78
C PHE A 41 8.57 0.15 1.66
N GLN A 42 9.88 0.01 1.46
CA GLN A 42 10.89 0.81 2.17
C GLN A 42 10.94 2.23 1.59
N GLY A 43 10.16 3.14 2.16
CA GLY A 43 10.06 4.52 1.71
C GLY A 43 11.33 5.32 2.02
N GLU A 44 11.75 6.13 1.05
CA GLU A 44 12.73 7.19 1.24
C GLU A 44 12.10 8.52 0.80
N PRO A 45 12.37 9.65 1.49
CA PRO A 45 11.75 10.93 1.21
C PRO A 45 11.82 11.32 -0.27
N GLY A 46 10.65 11.48 -0.90
CA GLY A 46 10.53 11.91 -2.30
C GLY A 46 10.92 10.86 -3.35
N ARG A 47 11.32 9.65 -2.96
CA ARG A 47 11.62 8.56 -3.90
C ARG A 47 10.41 7.64 -4.06
N LYS A 48 10.20 7.16 -5.29
CA LYS A 48 9.14 6.22 -5.60
C LYS A 48 9.63 4.79 -5.47
N VAL A 49 8.91 3.98 -4.71
CA VAL A 49 9.07 2.53 -4.61
C VAL A 49 7.88 1.88 -5.29
N THR A 50 8.13 0.90 -6.13
CA THR A 50 7.08 0.22 -6.90
C THR A 50 7.22 -1.29 -6.72
N LYS A 51 6.08 -1.96 -6.51
CA LYS A 51 5.97 -3.42 -6.56
C LYS A 51 4.80 -3.81 -7.44
N THR A 52 5.00 -4.88 -8.20
CA THR A 52 3.96 -5.51 -9.01
C THR A 52 3.66 -6.89 -8.44
N PHE A 53 2.38 -7.19 -8.24
CA PHE A 53 1.94 -8.47 -7.67
C PHE A 53 0.61 -8.90 -8.28
N LYS A 54 0.34 -10.20 -8.20
CA LYS A 54 -0.95 -10.79 -8.59
C LYS A 54 -1.91 -10.67 -7.42
N ALA A 55 -3.09 -10.11 -7.66
CA ALA A 55 -4.19 -10.12 -6.70
C ALA A 55 -4.85 -11.51 -6.66
N ASP A 56 -4.13 -12.51 -6.15
CA ASP A 56 -4.53 -13.92 -6.19
C ASP A 56 -5.64 -14.30 -5.19
N ARG A 57 -6.03 -13.37 -4.30
CA ARG A 57 -7.06 -13.51 -3.27
C ARG A 57 -7.89 -12.25 -3.14
N THR A 58 -9.12 -12.38 -2.66
CA THR A 58 -9.97 -11.25 -2.27
C THR A 58 -9.55 -10.72 -0.90
N CYS A 59 -9.71 -9.41 -0.65
CA CYS A 59 -9.50 -8.81 0.66
C CYS A 59 -10.10 -7.40 0.75
N ASP A 60 -10.26 -6.92 1.98
CA ASP A 60 -10.19 -5.51 2.32
C ASP A 60 -8.89 -5.31 3.10
N CYS A 61 -7.80 -5.16 2.35
CA CYS A 61 -6.45 -5.14 2.88
C CYS A 61 -6.09 -3.75 3.42
N GLU A 62 -5.62 -3.66 4.66
CA GLU A 62 -5.12 -2.42 5.25
C GLU A 62 -3.77 -1.99 4.65
N ILE A 63 -3.57 -0.68 4.55
CA ILE A 63 -2.29 -0.05 4.26
C ILE A 63 -1.93 0.81 5.47
N GLU A 64 -0.75 0.61 6.04
CA GLU A 64 -0.29 1.33 7.23
C GLU A 64 1.17 1.75 7.18
N ILE A 65 1.56 2.62 8.11
CA ILE A 65 2.95 2.81 8.52
C ILE A 65 3.27 1.74 9.57
N GLU A 66 4.16 0.81 9.23
CA GLU A 66 4.44 -0.39 10.05
C GLU A 66 4.93 -0.01 11.46
N SER A 67 5.87 0.93 11.57
CA SER A 67 6.55 1.25 12.83
C SER A 67 5.63 1.87 13.89
N THR A 68 4.49 2.42 13.48
CA THR A 68 3.53 3.11 14.35
C THR A 68 2.13 2.51 14.29
N SER A 69 1.93 1.45 13.50
CA SER A 69 0.61 0.88 13.16
C SER A 69 -0.40 1.96 12.76
N THR A 70 0.06 2.99 12.06
CA THR A 70 -0.79 4.11 11.68
C THR A 70 -1.52 3.77 10.40
N HIS A 71 -2.82 3.60 10.49
CA HIS A 71 -3.70 3.40 9.35
C HIS A 71 -3.55 4.55 8.34
N LEU A 72 -3.34 4.19 7.07
CA LEU A 72 -3.25 5.14 5.96
C LEU A 72 -4.39 4.98 4.96
N GLY A 73 -4.85 3.75 4.73
CA GLY A 73 -5.82 3.46 3.69
C GLY A 73 -6.09 1.98 3.50
N SER A 74 -6.73 1.62 2.38
CA SER A 74 -7.06 0.23 2.06
C SER A 74 -7.00 -0.11 0.57
N LEU A 75 -6.84 -1.41 0.28
CA LEU A 75 -7.03 -2.00 -1.03
C LEU A 75 -8.14 -3.05 -0.93
N THR A 76 -9.25 -2.82 -1.63
CA THR A 76 -10.32 -3.81 -1.78
C THR A 76 -10.09 -4.64 -3.05
N VAL A 77 -9.86 -5.94 -2.89
CA VAL A 77 -9.87 -6.91 -3.99
C VAL A 77 -11.15 -7.73 -3.91
N SER A 78 -11.97 -7.62 -4.94
CA SER A 78 -13.24 -8.34 -5.05
C SER A 78 -13.14 -9.49 -6.08
N PRO A 79 -14.03 -10.49 -6.03
CA PRO A 79 -14.12 -11.51 -7.08
C PRO A 79 -14.30 -10.90 -8.47
#